data_AF-A0A915HLM9-F1
#
_entry.id   AF-A0A915HLM9-F1
#
_cell.length_a   1.000
_cell.length_b   1.000
_cell.length_c   1.000
_cell.angle_alpha   90.00
_cell.angle_beta   90.00
_cell.angle_gamma   90.00
#
_symmetry.space_group_name_H-M   'P 1'
#
loop_
_entity.id
_entity.type
_entity.pdbx_description
1 polymer ?
#
loop_
_entity_poly.entity_id
_entity_poly.type
_entity_poly.pdbx_seq_one_letter_code
_entity_poly.pdbx_strand_id
1 'polypeptide(L)'
;MGAHRDNEPDLDPEAPIASLTVGHARDFILRYSKKRDTNDDQVLKLTLENGSLLIMKPPTNNFWYHSIPKRKKITSTTGPRINFTFRKILIKTQNPIIL
;
A
#
# COMPACT_ATOMS: atom_id res chain seq x y z
N MET A 1 -9.06 3.79 -4.33
CA MET A 1 -8.71 2.36 -4.49
C MET A 1 -9.54 1.56 -3.52
N GLY A 2 -10.08 0.40 -3.93
CA GLY A 2 -10.65 -0.56 -2.98
C GLY A 2 -9.57 -1.21 -2.12
N ALA A 3 -9.97 -2.11 -1.22
CA ALA A 3 -9.04 -2.93 -0.46
C ALA A 3 -8.22 -3.83 -1.40
N HIS A 4 -6.90 -3.74 -1.33
CA HIS A 4 -5.98 -4.53 -2.17
C HIS A 4 -4.64 -4.74 -1.46
N ARG A 5 -3.80 -5.59 -2.05
CA ARG A 5 -2.38 -5.78 -1.72
C ARG A 5 -1.60 -5.47 -2.98
N ASP A 6 -0.36 -5.02 -2.84
CA ASP A 6 0.55 -4.88 -3.98
C ASP A 6 1.03 -6.29 -4.37
N ASN A 7 0.46 -6.89 -5.42
CA ASN A 7 0.70 -8.30 -5.76
C ASN A 7 1.27 -8.47 -7.18
N GLU A 8 2.02 -7.48 -7.65
CA GLU A 8 2.72 -7.55 -8.92
C GLU A 8 3.75 -8.71 -8.91
N PRO A 9 3.79 -9.57 -9.95
CA PRO A 9 4.65 -10.76 -9.97
C PRO A 9 6.15 -10.49 -9.81
N ASP A 10 6.59 -9.31 -10.22
CA ASP A 10 8.00 -8.92 -10.20
C ASP A 10 8.34 -8.04 -8.98
N LEU A 11 7.42 -7.85 -8.03
CA LEU A 11 7.68 -7.13 -6.78
C LEU A 11 8.61 -7.96 -5.89
N ASP A 12 9.67 -7.34 -5.35
CA ASP A 12 10.56 -7.99 -4.38
C ASP A 12 9.83 -8.18 -3.03
N PRO A 13 9.53 -9.43 -2.60
CA PRO A 13 8.75 -9.69 -1.39
C PRO A 13 9.51 -9.35 -0.10
N GLU A 14 10.84 -9.22 -0.17
CA GLU A 14 11.70 -8.90 0.97
C GLU A 14 12.04 -7.41 1.07
N ALA A 15 11.60 -6.61 0.09
CA ALA A 15 11.80 -5.16 0.11
C ALA A 15 10.60 -4.43 0.73
N PRO A 16 10.83 -3.34 1.50
CA PRO A 16 9.74 -2.50 1.95
C PRO A 16 9.11 -1.71 0.79
N ILE A 17 7.84 -1.38 0.94
CA ILE A 17 7.12 -0.43 0.07
C ILE A 17 7.07 0.92 0.78
N ALA A 18 7.51 1.97 0.09
CA ALA A 18 7.52 3.32 0.63
C ALA A 18 6.46 4.18 -0.05
N SER A 19 5.62 4.85 0.72
CA SER A 19 4.49 5.65 0.22
C SER A 19 4.60 7.09 0.74
N LEU A 20 4.94 8.01 -0.15
CA LEU A 20 5.03 9.44 0.13
C LEU A 20 3.72 10.13 -0.25
N THR A 21 3.11 10.86 0.69
CA THR A 21 1.89 11.63 0.47
C THR A 21 2.19 13.11 0.26
N VAL A 22 1.64 13.71 -0.80
CA VAL A 22 1.67 15.17 -1.05
C VAL A 22 0.25 15.68 -1.24
N GLY A 23 -0.08 16.81 -0.61
CA GLY A 23 -1.41 17.40 -0.63
C GLY A 23 -2.28 16.93 0.54
N HIS A 24 -3.60 16.85 0.32
CA HIS A 24 -4.55 16.70 1.43
C HIS A 24 -4.51 15.33 2.10
N ALA A 25 -4.67 15.35 3.41
CA ALA A 25 -4.67 14.15 4.23
C ALA A 25 -5.79 13.17 3.85
N ARG A 26 -5.48 11.88 3.91
CA ARG A 26 -6.45 10.79 3.73
C ARG A 26 -6.19 9.67 4.72
N ASP A 27 -7.28 9.05 5.13
CA ASP A 27 -7.24 7.85 5.95
C ASP A 27 -6.70 6.71 5.09
N PHE A 28 -5.72 5.99 5.62
CA PHE A 28 -5.19 4.75 5.09
C PHE A 28 -5.60 3.63 6.02
N ILE A 29 -6.36 2.68 5.49
CA ILE A 29 -6.93 1.57 6.25
C ILE A 29 -6.18 0.30 5.91
N LEU A 30 -5.60 -0.34 6.91
CA LEU A 30 -5.04 -1.69 6.86
C LEU A 30 -6.03 -2.65 7.51
N ARG A 31 -6.46 -3.67 6.78
CA ARG A 31 -7.30 -4.75 7.30
C ARG A 31 -6.52 -6.05 7.25
N TYR A 32 -6.37 -6.71 8.40
CA TYR A 32 -5.73 -8.01 8.49
C TYR A 32 -6.59 -9.05 7.79
N SER A 33 -5.95 -9.96 7.07
CA SER A 33 -6.64 -11.12 6.51
C SER A 33 -5.72 -12.34 6.61
N LYS A 34 -5.95 -13.16 7.63
CA LYS A 34 -5.68 -14.60 7.55
C LYS A 34 -6.85 -15.25 6.83
N LYS A 35 -6.59 -16.27 6.01
CA LYS A 35 -7.59 -17.01 5.23
C LYS A 35 -8.92 -17.18 5.98
N ARG A 36 -10.01 -16.73 5.35
CA ARG A 36 -11.47 -16.95 5.50
C ARG A 36 -12.15 -17.36 6.83
N ASP A 37 -11.47 -17.89 7.84
CA ASP A 37 -12.12 -18.59 8.97
C ASP A 37 -11.83 -18.02 10.37
N THR A 38 -11.21 -16.85 10.48
CA THR A 38 -11.00 -16.21 11.78
C THR A 38 -11.73 -14.87 11.84
N ASN A 39 -12.70 -14.73 12.75
CA ASN A 39 -13.43 -13.50 13.11
C ASN A 39 -12.52 -12.39 13.70
N ASP A 40 -11.20 -12.46 13.49
CA ASP A 40 -10.22 -11.50 14.00
C ASP A 40 -9.93 -10.45 12.94
N ASP A 41 -10.97 -9.67 12.65
CA ASP A 41 -11.00 -8.64 11.62
C ASP A 41 -10.30 -7.37 12.13
N GLN A 42 -8.98 -7.46 12.31
CA GLN A 42 -8.18 -6.34 12.82
C GLN A 42 -8.11 -5.24 11.76
N VAL A 43 -8.52 -4.02 12.14
CA VAL A 43 -8.48 -2.84 11.29
C VAL A 43 -7.62 -1.77 11.94
N LEU A 44 -6.55 -1.38 11.25
CA LEU A 44 -5.72 -0.24 11.62
C LEU A 44 -6.04 0.93 10.68
N LYS A 45 -6.23 2.12 11.25
CA LYS A 45 -6.44 3.37 10.53
C LYS A 45 -5.27 4.32 10.82
N LEU A 46 -4.65 4.82 9.76
CA LEU A 46 -3.60 5.83 9.82
C LEU A 46 -4.06 7.06 9.03
N THR A 47 -3.84 8.26 9.55
CA THR A 47 -4.04 9.48 8.77
C THR A 47 -2.72 9.84 8.08
N LEU A 48 -2.68 9.79 6.76
CA LEU A 48 -1.50 10.17 5.98
C LEU A 48 -1.58 11.65 5.64
N GLU A 49 -0.86 12.47 6.42
CA GLU A 49 -0.75 13.91 6.25
C GLU A 49 0.13 14.31 5.06
N ASN A 50 0.08 15.59 4.68
CA ASN A 50 1.00 16.15 3.69
C ASN A 50 2.46 15.95 4.13
N GLY A 51 3.31 15.46 3.24
CA GLY A 51 4.72 15.21 3.53
C GLY A 51 5.00 13.93 4.32
N SER A 52 3.97 13.17 4.68
CA SER A 52 4.18 11.90 5.40
C SER A 52 4.78 10.81 4.50
N LEU A 53 5.71 10.04 5.07
CA LEU A 53 6.29 8.84 4.48
C LEU A 53 5.85 7.61 5.27
N LEU A 54 5.02 6.77 4.66
CA LEU A 54 4.63 5.47 5.20
C LEU A 54 5.57 4.38 4.66
N ILE A 55 6.17 3.59 5.54
CA ILE A 55 6.99 2.43 5.18
C ILE A 55 6.25 1.14 5.58
N MET A 56 5.84 0.35 4.60
CA MET A 56 5.28 -0.98 4.81
C MET A 56 6.39 -2.02 4.67
N LYS A 57 6.92 -2.50 5.81
CA LYS A 57 7.96 -3.54 5.83
C LYS A 57 7.36 -4.93 5.56
N PRO A 58 8.13 -5.88 5.00
CA PRO A 58 7.70 -7.27 5.00
C PRO A 58 7.41 -7.76 6.44
N PRO A 59 6.39 -8.62 6.64
CA PRO A 59 5.50 -9.20 5.64
C PRO A 59 4.14 -8.47 5.54
N THR A 60 4.05 -7.17 5.87
CA THR A 60 2.77 -6.43 5.95
C THR A 60 1.91 -6.63 4.70
N ASN A 61 2.51 -6.45 3.52
CA ASN A 61 1.79 -6.57 2.24
C ASN A 61 1.29 -7.99 1.95
N ASN A 62 1.83 -9.03 2.61
CA ASN A 62 1.36 -10.41 2.45
C ASN A 62 0.07 -10.67 3.24
N PHE A 63 -0.10 -10.02 4.39
CA PHE A 63 -1.19 -10.31 5.34
C PHE A 63 -2.25 -9.22 5.45
N TRP A 64 -1.96 -8.01 4.98
CA TRP A 64 -2.83 -6.85 5.18
C TRP A 64 -3.30 -6.27 3.86
N TYR A 65 -4.61 -6.16 3.70
CA TYR A 65 -5.19 -5.37 2.62
C TYR A 65 -5.17 -3.90 3.02
N HIS A 66 -4.78 -3.02 2.10
CA HIS A 66 -4.80 -1.60 2.31
C HIS A 66 -5.78 -0.87 1.39
N SER A 67 -6.36 0.24 1.87
CA SER A 67 -7.29 1.07 1.09
C SER A 67 -7.28 2.53 1.51
N ILE A 68 -7.71 3.38 0.58
CA ILE A 68 -8.06 4.78 0.84
C ILE A 68 -9.58 4.90 0.64
N PRO A 69 -10.39 5.04 1.72
CA PRO A 69 -11.84 5.13 1.61
C PRO A 69 -12.26 6.40 0.86
N LYS A 70 -13.35 6.31 0.10
CA LYS A 70 -13.93 7.45 -0.61
C LYS A 70 -14.46 8.47 0.40
N ARG A 71 -14.13 9.75 0.21
CA ARG A 71 -14.77 10.87 0.93
C ARG A 71 -15.85 11.49 0.03
N LYS A 72 -17.07 11.66 0.56
CA LYS A 72 -18.27 12.02 -0.22
C LYS A 72 -18.33 13.49 -0.67
N LYS A 73 -17.54 14.39 -0.09
CA LYS A 73 -17.55 15.82 -0.42
C LYS A 73 -16.12 16.35 -0.55
N ILE A 74 -15.92 17.21 -1.55
CA ILE A 74 -14.77 18.12 -1.66
C ILE A 74 -15.16 19.39 -0.90
N THR A 75 -14.33 19.79 0.05
CA THR A 75 -14.52 20.91 0.97
C THR A 75 -13.20 21.66 1.11
N SER A 76 -13.18 22.80 1.81
CA SER A 76 -11.94 23.46 2.21
C SER A 76 -10.99 22.55 3.01
N THR A 77 -11.51 21.48 3.60
CA THR A 77 -10.77 20.45 4.34
C THR A 77 -10.49 19.17 3.54
N THR A 78 -10.92 19.10 2.27
CA THR A 78 -10.72 17.96 1.38
C THR A 78 -10.46 18.40 -0.07
N GLY A 79 -9.18 18.41 -0.46
CA GLY A 79 -8.75 18.71 -1.83
C GLY A 79 -7.87 17.61 -2.42
N PRO A 80 -7.11 17.89 -3.50
CA PRO A 80 -6.30 16.89 -4.19
C PRO A 80 -5.19 16.31 -3.31
N ARG A 81 -4.86 15.04 -3.58
CA ARG A 81 -3.77 14.26 -2.96
C ARG A 81 -3.05 13.49 -4.05
N ILE A 82 -1.73 13.57 -4.05
CA ILE A 82 -0.84 12.73 -4.86
C ILE A 82 -0.13 11.77 -3.91
N ASN A 83 0.02 10.51 -4.33
CA ASN A 83 0.77 9.51 -3.59
C ASN A 83 1.83 8.90 -4.49
N PHE A 84 3.08 8.94 -4.07
CA PHE A 84 4.17 8.25 -4.74
C PHE A 84 4.45 6.96 -3.99
N THR A 85 4.22 5.82 -4.65
CA THR A 85 4.55 4.50 -4.11
C THR A 85 5.83 4.00 -4.77
N PHE A 86 6.90 3.93 -3.98
CA PHE A 86 8.19 3.39 -4.40
C PHE A 86 8.26 1.90 -4.06
N ARG A 87 8.65 1.10 -5.05
CA ARG A 87 8.72 -0.36 -4.98
C ARG A 87 10.03 -0.82 -5.59
N LYS A 88 10.63 -1.87 -5.05
CA LYS A 88 11.76 -2.57 -5.67
C LYS A 88 11.22 -3.69 -6.55
N ILE A 89 11.57 -3.64 -7.84
CA ILE A 89 11.17 -4.64 -8.83
C ILE A 89 12.37 -5.56 -9.10
N LEU A 90 12.13 -6.86 -9.08
CA LEU A 90 13.10 -7.89 -9.47
C LEU A 90 13.23 -7.89 -10.99
N ILE A 91 14.43 -7.63 -11.48
CA ILE A 91 14.73 -7.73 -12.91
C ILE A 91 14.96 -9.20 -13.23
N LYS A 92 14.08 -9.80 -14.04
CA LYS A 92 14.34 -11.12 -14.61
C LYS A 92 15.51 -11.01 -15.59
N THR A 93 16.69 -11.48 -15.18
CA THR A 93 17.77 -11.69 -16.12
C THR A 93 17.34 -12.81 -17.06
N GLN A 94 17.25 -12.55 -18.36
CA GLN A 94 17.13 -13.64 -19.32
C GLN A 94 18.36 -14.55 -19.12
N ASN A 95 18.12 -15.86 -19.01
CA ASN A 95 19.19 -16.85 -18.88
C ASN A 95 20.27 -16.53 -19.93
N PRO A 96 21.56 -16.46 -19.55
CA PRO A 96 22.60 -16.37 -20.56
C PRO A 96 22.45 -17.57 -21.48
N ILE A 97 22.31 -17.32 -22.79
CA ILE A 97 22.41 -18.37 -23.79
C ILE A 97 23.83 -18.90 -23.66
N ILE A 98 23.98 -20.09 -23.09
CA ILE A 98 25.23 -20.84 -23.14
C ILE A 98 25.32 -21.34 -24.59
N LEU A 99 26.21 -20.72 -25.38
CA LEU A 99 26.62 -21.21 -26.70
C LEU A 99 27.52 -22.43 -26.56
#